data_AF-A0A6J4V4Y3-F1
#
_entry.id   AF-A0A6J4V4Y3-F1
#
_cell.length_a   1.000
_cell.length_b   1.000
_cell.length_c   1.000
_cell.angle_alpha   90.00
_cell.angle_beta   90.00
_cell.angle_gamma   90.00
#
_symmetry.space_group_name_H-M   'P 1'
#
loop_
_entity.id
_entity.type
_entity.pdbx_description
1 polymer ?
#
loop_
_entity_poly.entity_id
_entity_poly.type
_entity_poly.pdbx_seq_one_letter_code
_entity_poly.pdbx_strand_id
1 'polypeptide(L)' 'QTMSGRDEAVLPYPLQNAATRPLRSEAAVRGDARLLSLWAGQGAALARDLSATDLVHQLVEEAAVIRAGLRY' A
#
# COMPACT_ATOMS: atom_id res chain seq x y z
N GLN A 1 -25.95 -19.55 -1.85
CA GLN A 1 -25.75 -19.04 -3.22
C GLN A 1 -24.27 -18.68 -3.36
N THR A 2 -23.48 -19.53 -4.00
CA THR A 2 -22.09 -19.22 -4.35
C THR A 2 -22.09 -18.20 -5.49
N MET A 3 -21.29 -17.15 -5.34
CA MET A 3 -21.28 -15.95 -6.17
C MET A 3 -20.56 -16.21 -7.52
N SER A 4 -21.05 -17.19 -8.28
CA SER A 4 -20.40 -17.89 -9.40
C SER A 4 -20.08 -17.08 -10.67
N GLY A 5 -20.26 -15.74 -10.68
CA GLY A 5 -20.15 -14.94 -11.91
C GLY A 5 -18.93 -14.01 -12.01
N ARG A 6 -18.14 -13.84 -10.93
CA ARG A 6 -17.02 -12.88 -10.91
C ARG A 6 -15.63 -13.53 -11.01
N ASP A 7 -15.50 -14.77 -10.56
CA ASP A 7 -14.19 -15.44 -10.49
C ASP A 7 -13.70 -15.90 -11.88
N GLU A 8 -14.60 -16.12 -12.84
CA GLU A 8 -14.26 -16.57 -14.20
C GLU A 8 -13.55 -15.47 -15.02
N ALA A 9 -13.72 -14.20 -14.66
CA ALA A 9 -13.13 -13.06 -15.35
C ALA A 9 -11.71 -12.70 -14.87
N VAL A 10 -11.23 -13.31 -13.79
CA VAL A 10 -9.92 -13.01 -13.20
C VAL A 10 -8.96 -14.17 -13.44
N LEU A 11 -7.84 -13.90 -14.11
CA LEU A 11 -6.82 -14.92 -14.37
C LEU A 11 -6.18 -15.39 -13.05
N PRO A 12 -5.74 -16.67 -12.95
CA PRO A 12 -5.11 -17.17 -11.74
C PRO A 12 -3.82 -16.41 -11.44
N TYR A 13 -3.45 -16.32 -10.17
CA TYR A 13 -2.18 -15.71 -9.78
C TYR A 13 -1.00 -16.48 -10.40
N PRO A 14 0.01 -15.80 -10.98
CA PRO A 14 0.20 -14.35 -11.10
C PRO A 14 -0.23 -13.77 -12.47
N LEU A 15 -0.95 -14.54 -13.30
CA LEU A 15 -1.27 -14.19 -14.68
C LEU A 15 -2.06 -12.87 -14.80
N GLN A 16 -2.99 -12.59 -13.87
CA GLN A 16 -3.74 -11.33 -13.88
C GLN A 16 -2.81 -10.12 -13.74
N ASN A 17 -1.82 -10.19 -12.86
CA ASN A 17 -0.84 -9.12 -12.66
C ASN A 17 0.04 -8.95 -13.91
N ALA A 18 0.44 -10.05 -14.54
CA ALA A 18 1.22 -10.01 -15.78
C ALA A 18 0.44 -9.38 -16.93
N ALA A 19 -0.80 -9.81 -17.17
CA ALA A 19 -1.66 -9.32 -18.24
C ALA A 19 -1.96 -7.81 -18.14
N THR A 20 -2.02 -7.27 -16.91
CA THR A 20 -2.32 -5.85 -16.65
C THR A 20 -1.08 -4.95 -16.61
N ARG A 21 0.13 -5.50 -16.77
CA ARG A 21 1.39 -4.73 -16.70
C ARG A 21 1.47 -3.59 -17.74
N PRO A 22 1.14 -3.79 -19.04
CA PRO A 22 1.22 -2.71 -20.02
C PRO A 22 0.31 -1.52 -19.68
N LEU A 23 -0.88 -1.80 -19.15
CA LEU A 23 -1.83 -0.77 -18.71
C LEU A 23 -1.27 0.08 -17.57
N ARG A 24 -0.68 -0.58 -16.55
CA ARG A 24 -0.03 0.12 -15.43
C ARG A 24 1.16 0.97 -15.89
N SER A 25 1.96 0.46 -16.83
CA SER A 25 3.11 1.19 -17.37
C SER A 25 2.66 2.50 -18.05
N GLU A 26 1.67 2.45 -18.92
CA GLU A 26 1.13 3.64 -19.60
C GLU A 26 0.46 4.62 -18.63
N ALA A 27 -0.31 4.10 -17.66
CA ALA A 27 -0.93 4.91 -16.62
C ALA A 27 0.09 5.67 -15.77
N ALA A 28 1.23 5.04 -15.44
CA ALA A 28 2.32 5.69 -14.71
C ALA A 28 2.93 6.85 -15.50
N VAL A 29 3.17 6.68 -16.81
CA VAL A 29 3.66 7.77 -17.68
C VAL A 29 2.67 8.94 -17.73
N ARG A 30 1.37 8.66 -17.72
CA ARG A 30 0.29 9.67 -17.78
C ARG A 30 -0.06 10.27 -16.41
N GLY A 31 0.50 9.75 -15.31
CA GLY A 31 0.11 10.14 -13.96
C GLY A 31 -1.31 9.73 -13.56
N ASP A 32 -1.89 8.71 -14.20
CA ASP A 32 -3.25 8.24 -13.90
C ASP A 32 -3.25 7.17 -12.81
N ALA A 33 -3.38 7.60 -11.55
CA ALA A 33 -3.37 6.73 -10.39
C ALA A 33 -4.50 5.68 -10.38
N ARG A 34 -5.60 5.89 -11.11
CA ARG A 34 -6.78 4.99 -11.12
C ARG A 34 -6.49 3.62 -11.70
N LEU A 35 -5.42 3.51 -12.49
CA LEU A 35 -5.02 2.29 -13.16
C LEU A 35 -3.72 1.71 -12.59
N LEU A 36 -3.25 2.19 -11.44
CA LEU A 36 -2.06 1.67 -10.75
C LEU A 36 -2.45 0.67 -9.65
N SER A 37 -1.48 -0.16 -9.27
CA SER A 37 -1.59 -1.00 -8.07
C SER A 37 -1.21 -0.17 -6.83
N LEU A 38 -2.16 0.62 -6.33
CA LEU A 38 -1.98 1.50 -5.16
C LEU A 38 -1.99 0.71 -3.85
N TRP A 39 -0.96 -0.12 -3.63
CA TRP A 39 -0.81 -0.87 -2.39
C TRP A 39 -0.59 0.06 -1.21
N ALA A 40 -1.53 0.06 -0.27
CA ALA A 40 -1.39 0.75 1.01
C ALA A 40 -2.13 -0.01 2.10
N GLY A 41 -1.58 -0.01 3.32
CA GLY A 41 -2.28 -0.53 4.50
C GLY A 41 -3.36 0.44 4.98
N GLN A 42 -4.15 0.03 5.98
CA GLN A 42 -5.23 0.87 6.54
C GLN A 42 -4.72 2.18 7.17
N GLY A 43 -3.46 2.23 7.61
CA GLY A 43 -2.81 3.42 8.18
C GLY A 43 -2.27 4.42 7.15
N ALA A 44 -2.63 4.32 5.86
CA ALA A 44 -2.09 5.17 4.79
C ALA A 44 -2.20 6.67 5.08
N ALA A 45 -3.27 7.11 5.75
CA ALA A 45 -3.48 8.51 6.11
C ALA A 45 -2.46 9.04 7.14
N LEU A 46 -1.70 8.17 7.81
CA LEU A 46 -0.66 8.53 8.78
C LEU A 46 0.74 8.57 8.15
N ALA A 47 0.86 8.34 6.83
CA ALA A 47 2.12 8.41 6.13
C ALA A 47 2.73 9.82 6.24
N ARG A 48 4.05 9.87 6.38
CA ARG A 48 4.82 11.11 6.54
C ARG A 48 5.83 11.21 5.41
N ASP A 49 5.92 12.38 4.79
CA ASP A 49 6.91 12.68 3.75
C ASP A 49 8.24 13.07 4.40
N LEU A 50 9.02 12.07 4.77
CA LEU A 50 10.30 12.20 5.47
C LEU A 50 11.33 11.22 4.88
N SER A 51 12.61 11.49 5.09
CA SER A 51 13.63 10.49 4.83
C SER A 51 13.40 9.26 5.71
N ALA A 52 13.79 8.08 5.23
CA ALA A 52 13.65 6.85 6.02
C ALA A 52 14.40 6.95 7.37
N THR A 53 15.56 7.62 7.38
CA THR A 53 16.35 7.86 8.59
C THR A 53 15.57 8.70 9.60
N ASP A 54 15.06 9.87 9.17
CA ASP A 54 14.32 10.79 10.06
C ASP A 54 13.04 10.15 10.58
N LEU A 55 12.32 9.40 9.73
CA LEU A 55 11.12 8.69 10.13
C LEU A 55 11.41 7.66 11.24
N VAL A 56 12.47 6.86 11.09
CA VAL A 56 12.85 5.87 12.09
C VAL A 56 13.26 6.53 13.41
N HIS A 57 14.04 7.61 13.36
CA HIS A 57 14.42 8.37 14.56
C HIS A 57 13.19 8.89 15.30
N GLN A 58 12.25 9.55 14.60
CA GLN A 58 11.02 10.06 15.19
C GLN A 58 10.18 8.94 15.82
N LEU A 59 9.99 7.82 15.13
CA LEU A 59 9.21 6.69 15.65
C LEU A 59 9.83 6.12 16.93
N VAL A 60 11.16 6.05 17.03
CA VAL A 60 11.85 5.57 18.24
C VAL A 60 11.66 6.54 19.40
N GLU A 61 11.76 7.84 19.16
CA GLU A 61 11.53 8.88 20.16
C GLU A 61 10.08 8.86 20.66
N GLU A 62 9.11 8.86 19.75
CA GLU A 62 7.67 8.76 20.06
C GLU A 62 7.36 7.52 20.90
N ALA A 63 7.89 6.36 20.50
CA ALA A 63 7.71 5.11 21.24
C ALA A 63 8.37 5.14 22.62
N ALA A 64 9.54 5.77 22.77
CA ALA A 64 10.22 5.91 24.05
C ALA A 64 9.43 6.81 25.02
N VAL A 65 8.84 7.90 24.53
CA VAL A 65 7.97 8.79 25.31
C VAL A 65 6.75 8.01 25.83
N ILE A 66 6.05 7.29 24.96
CA ILE A 66 4.89 6.49 25.34
C ILE A 66 5.30 5.42 26.37
N ARG A 67 6.39 4.68 26.12
CA ARG A 67 6.89 3.65 27.04
C ARG A 67 7.24 4.22 28.42
N ALA A 68 7.81 5.42 28.48
CA ALA A 68 8.14 6.07 29.76
C ALA A 68 6.89 6.52 30.53
N GLY A 69 5.83 6.92 29.82
CA GLY A 69 4.54 7.29 30.41
C GLY A 69 3.65 6.10 30.80
N LEU A 70 3.90 4.91 30.25
CA LEU A 70 3.19 3.66 30.58
C LEU A 70 3.68 2.97 31.86
N ARG A 71 4.51 3.64 32.67
CA ARG A 71 4.97 3.09 33.96
C ARG A 71 3.80 3.03 34.95
N TYR A 72 3.38 1.81 35.28
CA TYR A 72 2.74 1.47 36.55
C TYR A 72 3.75 1.59 37.71
#